data_AF-V4JA36-F1
#
_entry.id   AF-V4JA36-F1
#
_cell.length_a   1.000
_cell.length_b   1.000
_cell.length_c   1.000
_cell.angle_alpha   90.00
_cell.angle_beta   90.00
_cell.angle_gamma   90.00
#
_symmetry.space_group_name_H-M   'P 1'
#
loop_
_entity.id
_entity.type
_entity.pdbx_description
1 polymer ?
#
loop_
_entity_poly.entity_id
_entity_poly.type
_entity_poly.pdbx_seq_one_letter_code
_entity_poly.pdbx_strand_id
1 'polypeptide(L)' 'MITCYLKYRIDPYKTKEFENYAGMWNPLVNRFGGNHHGYFLPHEGANNIAYALFSLPSLADYERYREKSKVDAEWGP' A
#
# COMPACT_ATOMS: atom_id res chain seq x y z
N MET A 1 -3.43 -16.74 -6.89
CA MET A 1 -3.24 -15.70 -5.86
C MET A 1 -1.84 -15.13 -6.00
N ILE A 2 -1.71 -13.81 -5.97
CA ILE A 2 -0.43 -13.11 -6.01
C ILE A 2 -0.35 -12.14 -4.83
N THR A 3 0.87 -11.85 -4.36
CA THR A 3 1.13 -10.84 -3.34
C THR A 3 2.03 -9.76 -3.92
N CYS A 4 1.52 -8.54 -3.94
CA CYS A 4 2.29 -7.36 -4.29
C CYS A 4 3.07 -6.90 -3.06
N TYR A 5 4.34 -6.59 -3.28
CA TYR A 5 5.25 -6.10 -2.28
C TYR A 5 5.77 -4.73 -2.72
N LEU A 6 5.62 -3.73 -1.85
CA LEU A 6 6.16 -2.40 -2.05
C LEU A 6 7.19 -2.11 -0.97
N LYS A 7 8.36 -1.63 -1.42
CA LYS A 7 9.42 -1.10 -0.57
C LYS A 7 9.46 0.41 -0.72
N TYR A 8 9.21 1.11 0.38
CA TYR A 8 9.35 2.55 0.46
C TYR A 8 10.67 2.91 1.11
N ARG A 9 11.33 3.93 0.55
CA ARG A 9 12.35 4.67 1.27
C ARG A 9 11.71 5.96 1.77
N ILE A 10 11.48 6.05 3.07
CA ILE A 10 10.78 7.16 3.72
C ILE A 10 11.78 8.10 4.38
N ASP A 11 11.36 9.34 4.62
CA ASP A 11 12.10 10.26 5.47
C ASP A 11 11.88 9.84 6.95
N PRO A 12 12.93 9.46 7.71
CA PRO A 12 12.80 9.02 9.09
C PRO A 12 12.11 10.05 10.00
N TYR A 13 12.24 11.34 9.67
CA TYR A 13 11.64 12.42 10.44
C TYR A 13 10.15 12.65 10.10
N LYS A 14 9.66 12.01 9.04
CA LYS A 14 8.26 12.10 8.60
C LYS A 14 7.51 10.77 8.68
N THR A 15 7.93 9.92 9.61
CA THR A 15 7.36 8.59 9.81
C THR A 15 5.87 8.67 10.18
N LYS A 16 5.46 9.69 10.94
CA LYS A 16 4.07 9.90 11.34
C LYS A 16 3.17 10.31 10.18
N GLU A 17 3.66 11.15 9.29
CA GLU A 17 2.98 11.54 8.05
C GLU A 17 2.85 10.34 7.12
N PHE A 18 3.88 9.50 7.04
CA PHE A 18 3.82 8.25 6.30
C PHE A 18 2.79 7.28 6.90
N GLU A 19 2.69 7.18 8.23
CA GLU A 19 1.67 6.36 8.90
C GLU A 19 0.25 6.83 8.57
N ASN A 20 0.01 8.15 8.58
CA ASN A 20 -1.27 8.72 8.15
C ASN A 20 -1.59 8.38 6.69
N TYR A 21 -0.61 8.55 5.79
CA TYR A 21 -0.75 8.19 4.38
C TYR A 21 -1.06 6.69 4.20
N ALA A 22 -0.34 5.83 4.92
CA ALA A 22 -0.53 4.39 4.92
C ALA A 22 -1.94 4.00 5.40
N GLY A 23 -2.44 4.64 6.46
CA GLY A 23 -3.78 4.43 6.98
C GLY A 23 -4.88 4.71 5.95
N MET A 24 -4.69 5.70 5.08
CA MET A 24 -5.64 6.04 4.01
C MET A 24 -5.73 4.97 2.91
N TRP A 25 -4.74 4.09 2.77
CA TRP A 25 -4.70 3.10 1.68
C TRP A 25 -5.41 1.78 2.00
N ASN A 26 -5.57 1.45 3.29
CA ASN A 26 -6.25 0.22 3.74
C ASN A 26 -7.63 -0.03 3.10
N PRO A 27 -8.52 0.97 2.94
CA PRO A 27 -9.85 0.76 2.36
C PRO A 27 -9.80 0.44 0.86
N LEU A 28 -8.81 0.98 0.14
CA LEU A 28 -8.76 0.94 -1.32
C LEU A 28 -8.59 -0.49 -1.84
N VAL A 29 -7.60 -1.22 -1.32
CA VAL A 29 -7.31 -2.61 -1.73
C VAL A 29 -8.52 -3.52 -1.44
N ASN A 30 -9.16 -3.33 -0.28
CA ASN A 30 -10.33 -4.11 0.10
C ASN A 30 -11.52 -3.85 -0.83
N ARG A 31 -11.74 -2.60 -1.28
CA ARG A 31 -12.78 -2.26 -2.27
C ARG A 31 -12.61 -3.01 -3.59
N PHE A 32 -11.38 -3.27 -4.00
CA PHE A 32 -11.07 -4.01 -5.23
C PHE A 32 -10.97 -5.53 -5.03
N GLY A 33 -11.45 -6.04 -3.90
CA GLY A 33 -11.47 -7.48 -3.60
C GLY A 33 -10.09 -8.06 -3.26
N GLY A 34 -9.12 -7.20 -2.95
CA GLY A 34 -7.82 -7.60 -2.43
C GLY A 34 -7.83 -7.75 -0.91
N ASN A 35 -6.80 -8.42 -0.40
CA ASN A 35 -6.53 -8.51 1.03
C ASN A 35 -5.30 -7.66 1.37
N HIS A 36 -5.50 -6.63 2.19
CA HIS A 36 -4.39 -5.81 2.68
C HIS A 36 -3.75 -6.44 3.92
N HIS A 37 -2.45 -6.75 3.84
CA HIS A 37 -1.72 -7.43 4.93
C HIS A 37 -1.10 -6.46 5.95
N GLY A 38 -1.02 -5.18 5.60
CA GLY A 38 -0.52 -4.15 6.50
C GLY A 38 0.61 -3.32 5.90
N TYR A 39 0.88 -2.22 6.61
CA TYR A 39 2.09 -1.44 6.48
C TYR A 39 3.02 -1.79 7.64
N PHE A 40 4.28 -2.03 7.32
CA PHE A 40 5.31 -2.40 8.28
C PHE A 40 6.31 -1.26 8.34
N LEU A 41 6.19 -0.46 9.41
CA LEU A 41 7.06 0.69 9.66
C LEU A 41 8.35 0.25 10.34
N PRO A 42 9.44 1.02 10.19
CA PRO A 42 10.70 0.69 10.84
C PRO A 42 10.59 0.88 12.35
N HIS A 43 11.02 -0.14 13.10
CA HIS A 43 11.10 -0.10 14.57
C HIS A 43 12.53 -0.41 15.04
N GLU A 44 13.14 -1.46 14.49
CA GLU A 44 14.54 -1.82 14.72
C GLU A 44 15.30 -1.90 13.38
N GLY A 45 16.55 -1.43 13.36
CA GLY A 45 17.39 -1.42 12.16
C GLY A 45 17.24 -0.15 11.31
N ALA A 46 17.11 -0.30 9.98
CA ALA A 46 17.05 0.84 9.06
C ALA A 46 15.78 1.67 9.30
N ASN A 47 15.95 2.88 9.83
CA ASN A 47 14.85 3.79 10.21
C ASN A 47 14.15 4.49 9.03
N ASN A 48 14.55 4.18 7.79
CA ASN A 48 14.07 4.83 6.58
C ASN A 48 13.41 3.85 5.59
N ILE A 49 13.16 2.60 5.99
CA ILE A 49 12.53 1.60 5.14
C ILE A 49 11.18 1.20 5.72
N ALA A 50 10.14 1.26 4.89
CA ALA A 50 8.81 0.74 5.20
C ALA A 50 8.33 -0.20 4.08
N TYR A 51 7.43 -1.11 4.43
CA TYR A 51 6.87 -2.08 3.50
C TYR A 51 5.35 -2.02 3.49
N ALA A 52 4.76 -2.30 2.33
CA ALA A 52 3.33 -2.57 2.20
C ALA A 52 3.12 -3.86 1.42
N LEU A 53 2.20 -4.69 1.92
CA LEU A 53 1.88 -5.97 1.31
C LEU A 53 0.37 -6.09 1.12
N PHE A 54 -0.03 -6.55 -0.06
CA PHE A 54 -1.43 -6.91 -0.33
C PHE A 54 -1.52 -8.03 -1.34
N SER A 55 -2.57 -8.83 -1.26
CA SER A 55 -2.81 -9.94 -2.19
C SER A 55 -4.05 -9.73 -3.04
N LEU A 56 -3.99 -10.24 -4.26
CA LEU A 56 -5.11 -10.31 -5.20
C LEU A 56 -5.26 -11.74 -5.75
N PRO A 57 -6.45 -12.14 -6.22
CA PRO A 57 -6.69 -13.51 -6.68
C PRO A 57 -5.83 -13.91 -7.89
N SER A 58 -5.56 -12.98 -8.80
CA SER A 58 -4.76 -13.21 -10.01
C SER A 58 -3.98 -11.97 -10.47
N LEU A 59 -3.09 -12.14 -11.45
CA LEU A 59 -2.40 -11.02 -12.09
C LEU A 59 -3.38 -10.12 -12.87
N ALA A 60 -4.41 -10.69 -13.48
CA ALA A 60 -5.44 -9.93 -14.19
C ALA A 60 -6.25 -9.02 -13.22
N ASP A 61 -6.47 -9.45 -11.98
CA ASP A 61 -7.09 -8.60 -10.95
C ASP A 61 -6.18 -7.43 -10.55
N TYR A 62 -4.87 -7.66 -10.52
CA TYR A 62 -3.89 -6.60 -10.26
C TYR A 62 -3.84 -5.54 -11.35
N GLU A 63 -3.89 -5.94 -12.61
CA GLU A 63 -3.93 -4.99 -13.74
C GLU A 63 -5.19 -4.12 -13.67
N ARG A 64 -6.36 -4.74 -13.42
CA ARG A 64 -7.62 -4.00 -13.20
C ARG A 64 -7.54 -3.06 -12.00
N TYR A 65 -6.99 -3.52 -10.89
CA TYR A 65 -6.76 -2.69 -9.70
C TYR A 65 -5.91 -1.47 -10.04
N ARG A 66 -4.79 -1.65 -10.76
CA ARG A 66 -3.86 -0.57 -11.16
C ARG A 66 -4.47 0.46 -12.09
N GLU A 67 -5.42 0.07 -12.93
CA GLU A 67 -6.13 1.02 -13.80
C GLU A 67 -7.16 1.81 -13.01
N LYS A 68 -7.99 1.12 -12.22
CA LYS A 68 -9.06 1.75 -11.45
C LYS A 68 -8.53 2.65 -10.33
N SER A 69 -7.44 2.24 -9.66
CA SER A 69 -6.84 3.02 -8.57
C SER A 69 -6.28 4.37 -9.02
N LYS A 70 -5.97 4.55 -10.32
CA LYS A 70 -5.44 5.83 -10.86
C LYS A 70 -6.52 6.89 -11.03
N VAL A 71 -7.76 6.49 -11.21
CA VAL A 71 -8.91 7.37 -11.52
C VAL A 71 -9.93 7.40 -10.38
N ASP A 72 -9.65 6.70 -9.29
CA ASP A 72 -10.49 6.69 -8.09
C ASP A 72 -10.51 8.09 -7.48
N ALA A 73 -11.67 8.75 -7.42
CA ALA A 73 -11.77 10.16 -7.00
C ALA A 73 -11.39 10.39 -5.52
N GLU A 74 -11.30 9.33 -4.71
CA GLU A 74 -10.81 9.39 -3.33
C GLU A 74 -9.29 9.19 -3.23
N TRP A 75 -8.62 8.85 -4.34
CA TRP A 75 -7.20 8.46 -4.34
C TRP A 75 -6.36 9.08 -5.47
N GLY A 76 -6.96 9.49 -6.58
CA GLY A 76 -6.36 10.29 -7.64
C GLY A 76 -6.26 11.78 -7.26
N PRO A 77 -5.37 12.55 -7.92
CA PRO A 77 -5.05 13.93 -7.54
C PRO A 77 -6.25 14.85 -7.40
#